data_AF-A0A954Y956-F1
#
_entry.id   AF-A0A954Y956-F1
#
_cell.length_a   1.000
_cell.length_b   1.000
_cell.length_c   1.000
_cell.angle_alpha   90.00
_cell.angle_beta   90.00
_cell.angle_gamma   90.00
#
_symmetry.space_group_name_H-M   'P 1'
#
loop_
_entity.id
_entity.type
_entity.pdbx_description
1 polymer ?
#
loop_
_entity_poly.entity_id
_entity_poly.type
_entity_poly.pdbx_seq_one_letter_code
_entity_poly.pdbx_strand_id
1 'polypeptide(L)'
;MSTEPFSNPSSRFPSPAESDSDGLVAIGGRLEVDWLLDAYRHGIFPWPSDERSPVYWWSPDPRAIFELDGLHTSRRLARRLRAGRFHGTLDHAFRDVMLGCATAPNRRGGTWITSAMVSGYCQLHALGHAHSVEVWSDGQLA
;
A
#
# COMPACT_ATOMS: atom_id res chain seq x y z
N MET A 1 36.76 -0.60 -21.26
CA MET A 1 35.94 -1.73 -21.74
C MET A 1 36.00 -2.79 -20.66
N SER A 2 34.87 -3.42 -20.33
CA SER A 2 34.63 -4.33 -19.17
C SER A 2 34.09 -3.59 -17.95
N THR A 3 32.91 -3.88 -17.38
CA THR A 3 31.93 -4.97 -17.54
C THR A 3 30.59 -4.44 -17.02
N GLU A 4 29.59 -4.36 -17.89
CA GLU A 4 28.19 -4.15 -17.49
C GLU A 4 27.59 -5.50 -17.08
N PRO A 5 27.02 -5.67 -15.88
CA PRO A 5 26.09 -6.75 -15.61
C PRO A 5 24.71 -6.15 -15.29
N PHE A 6 24.08 -5.52 -16.28
CA PHE A 6 22.70 -5.05 -16.11
C PHE A 6 21.82 -5.53 -17.25
N SER A 7 21.20 -6.69 -17.04
CA SER A 7 19.78 -6.90 -17.32
C SER A 7 19.47 -8.36 -17.01
N ASN A 8 18.84 -8.60 -15.86
CA ASN A 8 17.95 -9.75 -15.77
C ASN A 8 16.63 -9.31 -16.45
N PRO A 9 16.22 -9.88 -17.59
CA PRO A 9 15.03 -9.44 -18.33
C PRO A 9 13.69 -9.79 -17.63
N SER A 10 13.71 -10.25 -16.37
CA SER A 10 12.52 -10.73 -15.66
C SER A 10 11.84 -9.71 -14.73
N SER A 11 12.41 -8.52 -14.53
CA SER A 11 11.90 -7.48 -13.63
C SER A 11 11.86 -6.12 -14.34
N ARG A 12 10.80 -5.34 -14.12
CA ARG A 12 10.68 -3.94 -14.55
C ARG A 12 11.47 -2.99 -13.67
N PHE A 13 11.93 -3.47 -12.52
CA PHE A 13 12.65 -2.68 -11.52
C PHE A 13 14.11 -3.11 -11.40
N PRO A 14 15.03 -2.14 -11.14
CA PRO A 14 16.35 -2.43 -10.60
C PRO A 14 16.27 -3.27 -9.32
N SER A 15 17.40 -3.86 -8.91
CA SER A 15 17.44 -4.60 -7.66
C SER A 15 17.19 -3.65 -6.48
N PRO A 16 16.36 -4.04 -5.48
CA PRO A 16 16.22 -3.24 -4.26
C PRO A 16 17.53 -2.99 -3.52
N ALA A 17 18.53 -3.87 -3.68
CA ALA A 17 19.87 -3.69 -3.09
C ALA A 17 20.64 -2.51 -3.70
N GLU A 18 20.14 -1.93 -4.79
CA GLU A 18 20.72 -0.81 -5.52
C GLU A 18 19.96 0.50 -5.23
N SER A 19 19.03 0.49 -4.27
CA SER A 19 18.35 1.70 -3.84
C SER A 19 19.30 2.72 -3.23
N ASP A 20 18.89 3.98 -3.22
CA ASP A 20 19.63 5.01 -2.47
C ASP A 20 19.54 4.81 -0.94
N SER A 21 20.14 5.74 -0.18
CA SER A 21 20.16 5.68 1.29
C SER A 21 18.78 5.76 1.94
N ASP A 22 17.78 6.29 1.24
CA ASP A 22 16.40 6.40 1.71
C ASP A 22 15.52 5.25 1.19
N GLY A 23 16.08 4.38 0.34
CA GLY A 23 15.38 3.24 -0.25
C GLY A 23 14.69 3.53 -1.57
N LEU A 24 14.97 4.65 -2.25
CA LEU A 24 14.39 4.93 -3.56
C LEU A 24 15.01 4.01 -4.61
N VAL A 25 14.16 3.26 -5.33
CA VAL A 25 14.57 2.27 -6.35
C VAL A 25 14.39 2.82 -7.77
N ALA A 26 13.26 3.48 -8.04
CA ALA A 26 12.94 3.98 -9.37
C ALA A 26 11.97 5.16 -9.33
N ILE A 27 12.00 5.98 -10.39
CA ILE A 27 11.09 7.10 -10.62
C ILE A 27 10.40 6.90 -11.98
N GLY A 28 9.09 7.09 -12.04
CA GLY A 28 8.26 6.91 -13.23
C GLY A 28 7.59 5.54 -13.28
N GLY A 29 7.26 5.06 -14.48
CA GLY A 29 6.49 3.83 -14.66
C GLY A 29 4.99 4.02 -14.50
N ARG A 30 4.26 2.93 -14.23
CA ARG A 30 2.79 2.91 -14.23
C ARG A 30 2.23 2.20 -13.00
N LEU A 31 1.07 2.65 -12.52
CA LEU A 31 0.28 1.98 -11.46
C LEU A 31 -0.71 0.98 -12.08
N GLU A 32 -0.19 0.13 -12.98
CA GLU A 32 -0.92 -0.96 -13.62
C GLU A 32 -0.65 -2.28 -12.87
N VAL A 33 -1.56 -3.25 -13.03
CA VAL A 33 -1.54 -4.53 -12.28
C VAL A 33 -0.19 -5.25 -12.38
N ASP A 34 0.35 -5.38 -13.58
CA ASP A 34 1.61 -6.08 -13.84
C ASP A 34 2.81 -5.40 -13.17
N TRP A 35 2.84 -4.06 -13.18
CA TRP A 35 3.86 -3.26 -12.48
C TRP A 35 3.76 -3.42 -10.96
N LEU A 36 2.55 -3.30 -10.42
CA LEU A 36 2.34 -3.42 -8.98
C LEU A 36 2.72 -4.82 -8.48
N LEU A 37 2.28 -5.87 -9.17
CA LEU A 37 2.62 -7.25 -8.79
C LEU A 37 4.12 -7.52 -8.87
N ASP A 38 4.78 -7.02 -9.91
CA ASP A 38 6.24 -7.16 -10.05
C ASP A 38 6.99 -6.43 -8.92
N ALA A 39 6.56 -5.20 -8.60
CA ALA A 39 7.13 -4.44 -7.49
C ALA A 39 6.99 -5.18 -6.16
N TYR A 40 5.77 -5.59 -5.79
CA TYR A 40 5.50 -6.26 -4.52
C TYR A 40 6.26 -7.58 -4.38
N ARG A 41 6.44 -8.34 -5.46
CA ARG A 41 7.24 -9.58 -5.48
C ARG A 41 8.72 -9.36 -5.16
N HIS A 42 9.24 -8.17 -5.47
CA HIS A 42 10.62 -7.78 -5.19
C HIS A 42 10.74 -6.93 -3.92
N GLY A 43 9.68 -6.80 -3.10
CA GLY A 43 9.72 -5.98 -1.88
C GLY A 43 9.62 -4.47 -2.12
N ILE A 44 9.29 -4.06 -3.35
CA ILE A 44 9.17 -2.66 -3.77
C ILE A 44 7.70 -2.23 -3.67
N PHE A 45 7.45 -0.98 -3.27
CA PHE A 45 6.09 -0.42 -3.24
C PHE A 45 6.04 0.99 -3.82
N PRO A 46 4.92 1.37 -4.46
CA PRO A 46 4.73 2.73 -4.96
C PRO A 46 4.35 3.67 -3.83
N TRP A 47 4.92 4.87 -3.84
CA TRP A 47 4.56 5.93 -2.91
C TRP A 47 4.74 7.30 -3.58
N PRO A 48 3.78 7.73 -4.42
CA PRO A 48 3.81 9.04 -5.06
C PRO A 48 3.54 10.16 -4.05
N SER A 49 4.10 11.35 -4.27
CA SER A 49 3.86 12.48 -3.36
C SER A 49 2.46 13.09 -3.51
N ASP A 50 1.97 13.21 -4.75
CA ASP A 50 0.64 13.76 -5.10
C ASP A 50 0.20 13.35 -6.53
N GLU A 51 -0.96 13.83 -6.98
CA GLU A 51 -1.56 13.55 -8.30
C GLU A 51 -0.69 13.97 -9.51
N ARG A 52 0.23 14.93 -9.33
CA ARG A 52 1.04 15.48 -10.42
C ARG A 52 2.44 14.91 -10.45
N SER A 53 2.85 14.30 -9.35
CA SER A 53 4.16 13.71 -9.18
C SER A 53 4.30 12.42 -10.00
N PRO A 54 5.50 12.10 -10.52
CA PRO A 54 5.76 10.76 -11.04
C PRO A 54 5.58 9.72 -9.92
N VAL A 55 5.42 8.46 -10.30
CA VAL A 55 5.41 7.36 -9.32
C VAL A 55 6.83 7.18 -8.78
N TYR A 56 6.99 7.20 -7.47
CA TYR A 56 8.24 6.84 -6.81
C TYR A 56 8.10 5.42 -6.25
N TRP A 57 9.11 4.59 -6.44
CA TRP A 57 9.12 3.19 -6.03
C TRP A 57 10.19 2.97 -4.97
N TRP A 58 9.81 2.39 -3.84
CA TRP A 58 10.62 2.36 -2.62
C TRP A 58 10.84 0.95 -2.10
N SER A 59 12.02 0.72 -1.52
CA SER A 59 12.38 -0.45 -0.74
C SER A 59 13.37 -0.05 0.37
N PRO A 60 12.89 0.58 1.47
CA PRO A 60 13.75 1.09 2.54
C PRO A 60 14.42 -0.03 3.34
N ASP A 61 15.63 0.27 3.80
CA ASP A 61 16.41 -0.53 4.76
C ASP A 61 16.84 0.37 5.93
N PRO A 62 16.37 0.13 7.18
CA PRO A 62 15.53 -0.99 7.61
C PRO A 62 14.06 -0.89 7.17
N ARG A 63 13.45 -2.04 6.89
CA ARG A 63 12.03 -2.14 6.56
C ARG A 63 11.17 -2.27 7.81
N ALA A 64 10.17 -1.38 7.95
CA ALA A 64 9.18 -1.49 9.03
C ALA A 64 8.26 -2.71 8.80
N ILE A 65 8.16 -3.57 9.81
CA ILE A 65 7.26 -4.74 9.84
C ILE A 65 6.46 -4.76 11.16
N PHE A 66 5.31 -5.42 11.14
CA PHE A 66 4.53 -5.73 12.34
C PHE A 66 4.52 -7.24 12.54
N GLU A 67 5.13 -7.70 13.64
CA GLU A 67 4.98 -9.08 14.08
C GLU A 67 3.55 -9.29 14.60
N LEU A 68 2.87 -10.30 14.05
CA LEU A 68 1.51 -10.64 14.47
C LEU A 68 1.52 -11.40 15.80
N ASP A 69 2.59 -12.15 16.07
CA ASP A 69 2.81 -12.82 17.35
C ASP A 69 3.02 -11.76 18.45
N GLY A 70 2.20 -11.82 19.49
CA GLY A 70 2.28 -10.87 20.59
C GLY A 70 1.68 -9.49 20.30
N LEU A 71 0.82 -9.35 19.29
CA LEU A 71 0.10 -8.09 19.00
C LEU A 71 -0.47 -7.45 20.27
N HIS A 72 0.05 -6.28 20.62
CA HIS A 72 -0.36 -5.59 21.84
C HIS A 72 -1.73 -4.93 21.67
N THR A 73 -2.76 -5.53 22.28
CA THR A 73 -4.08 -4.90 22.38
C THR A 73 -4.26 -4.23 23.74
N SER A 74 -4.29 -2.89 23.77
CA SER A 74 -4.52 -2.17 25.02
C SER A 74 -5.85 -2.55 25.68
N ARG A 75 -5.91 -2.55 27.02
CA ARG A 75 -7.14 -2.87 27.78
C ARG A 75 -8.34 -2.01 27.36
N ARG A 76 -8.10 -0.74 27.03
CA ARG A 76 -9.13 0.21 26.58
C ARG A 76 -9.69 -0.19 25.21
N LEU A 77 -8.83 -0.57 24.26
CA LEU A 77 -9.26 -1.05 22.95
C LEU A 77 -10.04 -2.35 23.08
N ALA A 78 -9.52 -3.32 23.84
CA ALA A 78 -10.20 -4.60 24.06
C ALA A 78 -11.60 -4.44 24.66
N ARG A 79 -11.76 -3.52 25.64
CA ARG A 79 -13.08 -3.18 26.20
C ARG A 79 -14.01 -2.55 25.17
N ARG A 80 -13.48 -1.68 24.30
CA ARG A 80 -14.26 -1.02 23.25
C ARG A 80 -14.78 -2.02 22.21
N LEU A 81 -13.95 -2.97 21.80
CA LEU A 81 -14.32 -4.02 20.84
C LEU A 81 -15.39 -4.96 21.42
N ARG A 82 -15.26 -5.37 22.68
CA ARG A 82 -16.26 -6.23 23.37
C ARG A 82 -17.64 -5.59 23.55
N ALA A 83 -17.77 -4.28 23.37
CA ALA A 83 -19.05 -3.60 23.47
C ALA A 83 -20.01 -3.92 22.30
N GLY A 84 -19.55 -4.66 21.27
CA GLY A 84 -20.40 -5.12 20.17
C GLY A 84 -20.91 -4.00 19.25
N ARG A 85 -20.26 -2.83 19.28
CA ARG A 85 -20.66 -1.65 18.51
C ARG A 85 -20.17 -1.64 17.06
N PHE A 86 -19.26 -2.54 16.73
CA PHE A 86 -18.62 -2.59 15.42
C PHE A 86 -18.85 -3.96 14.80
N HIS A 87 -19.07 -3.96 13.49
CA HIS A 87 -19.13 -5.16 12.66
C HIS A 87 -17.96 -5.12 11.68
N GLY A 88 -17.28 -6.26 11.49
CA GLY A 88 -16.15 -6.37 10.57
C GLY A 88 -16.52 -7.22 9.36
N THR A 89 -16.11 -6.80 8.17
CA THR A 89 -16.20 -7.60 6.94
C THR A 89 -14.86 -7.60 6.20
N LEU A 90 -14.75 -8.44 5.17
CA LEU A 90 -13.60 -8.52 4.28
C LEU A 90 -14.08 -8.34 2.84
N ASP A 91 -13.42 -7.49 2.07
CA ASP A 91 -13.67 -7.32 0.63
C ASP A 91 -15.10 -6.86 0.26
N HIS A 92 -15.86 -6.28 1.20
CA HIS A 92 -17.21 -5.79 0.91
C HIS A 92 -17.21 -4.38 0.30
N ALA A 93 -16.20 -3.55 0.59
CA ALA A 93 -16.19 -2.14 0.17
C ALA A 93 -14.78 -1.59 -0.10
N PHE A 94 -13.96 -2.34 -0.85
CA PHE A 94 -12.54 -2.01 -1.10
C PHE A 94 -12.30 -0.57 -1.56
N ARG A 95 -13.07 -0.11 -2.56
CA ARG A 95 -12.93 1.25 -3.10
C ARG A 95 -13.23 2.31 -2.03
N ASP A 96 -14.28 2.10 -1.23
CA ASP A 96 -14.69 3.05 -0.20
C ASP A 96 -13.65 3.12 0.93
N VAL A 97 -13.03 1.99 1.27
CA VAL A 97 -11.88 1.95 2.19
C VAL A 97 -10.71 2.76 1.64
N MET A 98 -10.32 2.56 0.37
CA MET A 98 -9.24 3.33 -0.26
C MET A 98 -9.53 4.83 -0.26
N LEU A 99 -10.75 5.23 -0.59
CA LEU A 99 -11.16 6.63 -0.58
C LEU A 99 -11.18 7.21 0.83
N GLY A 100 -11.68 6.47 1.82
CA GLY A 100 -11.65 6.86 3.23
C GLY A 100 -10.22 7.04 3.75
N CYS A 101 -9.29 6.17 3.35
CA CYS A 101 -7.86 6.34 3.64
C CYS A 101 -7.29 7.62 2.99
N ALA A 102 -7.70 7.93 1.76
CA ALA A 102 -7.23 9.09 1.02
C ALA A 102 -7.73 10.43 1.61
N THR A 103 -8.91 10.44 2.25
CA THR A 103 -9.58 11.67 2.73
C THR A 103 -9.71 11.77 4.25
N ALA A 104 -9.04 10.91 5.01
CA ALA A 104 -9.17 10.86 6.47
C ALA A 104 -8.94 12.25 7.14
N PRO A 105 -9.77 12.69 8.11
CA PRO A 105 -9.79 14.08 8.60
C PRO A 105 -8.46 14.65 9.12
N ASN A 106 -7.55 13.78 9.59
CA ASN A 106 -6.23 14.17 10.09
C ASN A 106 -5.17 14.33 9.00
N ARG A 107 -5.51 14.07 7.73
CA ARG A 107 -4.63 14.17 6.56
C ARG A 107 -4.83 15.52 5.87
N ARG A 108 -4.32 16.59 6.49
CA ARG A 108 -4.35 17.95 5.91
C ARG A 108 -3.37 18.03 4.74
N GLY A 109 -3.81 18.56 3.59
CA GLY A 109 -2.97 18.75 2.40
C GLY A 109 -3.01 17.60 1.37
N GLY A 110 -3.90 16.62 1.55
CA GLY A 110 -3.98 15.44 0.69
C GLY A 110 -3.11 14.28 1.20
N THR A 111 -3.15 13.17 0.47
CA THR A 111 -2.33 11.99 0.74
C THR A 111 -1.66 11.52 -0.54
N TRP A 112 -0.70 10.61 -0.40
CA TRP A 112 -0.10 9.86 -1.50
C TRP A 112 -1.09 8.93 -2.24
N ILE A 113 -2.32 8.77 -1.75
CA ILE A 113 -3.33 7.93 -2.36
C ILE A 113 -4.03 8.74 -3.45
N THR A 114 -3.39 8.78 -4.62
CA THR A 114 -3.89 9.46 -5.81
C THR A 114 -5.03 8.69 -6.49
N SER A 115 -5.74 9.34 -7.40
CA SER A 115 -6.75 8.72 -8.26
C SER A 115 -6.21 7.49 -9.02
N ALA A 116 -4.96 7.57 -9.47
CA ALA A 116 -4.25 6.47 -10.12
C ALA A 116 -3.95 5.31 -9.15
N MET A 117 -3.57 5.61 -7.91
CA MET A 117 -3.40 4.60 -6.85
C MET A 117 -4.72 3.88 -6.56
N VAL A 118 -5.82 4.62 -6.40
CA VAL A 118 -7.15 4.01 -6.18
C VAL A 118 -7.51 3.11 -7.35
N SER A 119 -7.31 3.55 -8.60
CA SER A 119 -7.60 2.76 -9.79
C SER A 119 -6.78 1.47 -9.87
N GLY A 120 -5.45 1.56 -9.71
CA GLY A 120 -4.56 0.41 -9.79
C GLY A 120 -4.84 -0.63 -8.72
N TYR A 121 -5.06 -0.21 -7.47
CA TYR A 121 -5.37 -1.13 -6.38
C TYR A 121 -6.79 -1.72 -6.47
N CYS A 122 -7.77 -0.99 -7.00
CA CYS A 122 -9.08 -1.57 -7.31
C CYS A 122 -8.97 -2.67 -8.37
N GLN A 123 -8.09 -2.52 -9.37
CA GLN A 123 -7.83 -3.58 -10.34
C GLN A 123 -7.13 -4.78 -9.71
N LEU A 124 -6.15 -4.57 -8.82
CA LEU A 124 -5.55 -5.66 -8.04
C LEU A 124 -6.58 -6.40 -7.19
N HIS A 125 -7.49 -5.67 -6.56
CA HIS A 125 -8.58 -6.25 -5.77
C HIS A 125 -9.52 -7.09 -6.64
N ALA A 126 -9.92 -6.59 -7.80
CA ALA A 126 -10.76 -7.34 -8.74
C ALA A 126 -10.10 -8.65 -9.23
N LEU A 127 -8.77 -8.72 -9.19
CA LEU A 127 -7.98 -9.92 -9.53
C LEU A 127 -7.63 -10.80 -8.31
N GLY A 128 -8.07 -10.43 -7.11
CA GLY A 128 -7.84 -11.20 -5.89
C GLY A 128 -6.44 -11.04 -5.28
N HIS A 129 -5.73 -9.96 -5.60
CA HIS A 129 -4.38 -9.68 -5.08
C HIS A 129 -4.35 -8.62 -3.98
N ALA A 130 -5.36 -7.75 -3.91
CA ALA A 130 -5.50 -6.74 -2.87
C ALA A 130 -6.80 -6.97 -2.10
N HIS A 131 -6.74 -6.83 -0.78
CA HIS A 131 -7.87 -7.09 0.10
C HIS A 131 -8.14 -5.90 1.02
N SER A 132 -9.40 -5.71 1.37
CA SER A 132 -9.83 -4.72 2.35
C SER A 132 -10.40 -5.38 3.60
N VAL A 133 -10.27 -4.68 4.72
CA VAL A 133 -10.97 -4.99 5.96
C VAL A 133 -11.84 -3.78 6.27
N GLU A 134 -13.16 -3.97 6.31
CA GLU A 134 -14.09 -2.91 6.63
C GLU A 134 -14.52 -2.99 8.10
N VAL A 135 -14.72 -1.82 8.71
CA VAL A 135 -15.32 -1.70 10.04
C VAL A 135 -16.57 -0.84 9.93
N TRP A 136 -17.70 -1.42 10.31
CA TRP A 136 -19.01 -0.78 10.23
C TRP A 136 -19.48 -0.38 11.63
N SER A 137 -20.11 0.78 11.75
CA SER A 137 -20.86 1.23 12.93
C SER A 137 -22.22 1.72 12.47
N ASP A 138 -23.30 1.23 13.10
CA ASP A 138 -24.67 1.63 12.79
C ASP A 138 -25.01 1.53 11.28
N GLY A 139 -24.47 0.50 10.61
CA GLY A 139 -24.67 0.25 9.17
C GLY A 139 -23.90 1.17 8.23
N GLN A 140 -22.98 2.00 8.73
CA GLN A 140 -22.13 2.89 7.95
C GLN A 140 -20.65 2.48 8.09
N LEU A 141 -19.86 2.68 7.04
CA LEU A 141 -18.41 2.52 7.11
C LEU A 141 -17.84 3.60 8.06
N ALA A 142 -17.12 3.17 9.09
CA ALA A 142 -16.75 4.00 10.25
C ALA A 142 -15.38 4.70 10.12
#